data_AF-A0A517SWX5-F1
#
_entry.id   AF-A0A517SWX5-F1
#
_cell.length_a   1.000
_cell.length_b   1.000
_cell.length_c   1.000
_cell.angle_alpha   90.00
_cell.angle_beta   90.00
_cell.angle_gamma   90.00
#
_symmetry.space_group_name_H-M   'P 1'
#
loop_
_entity.id
_entity.type
_entity.pdbx_description
1 polymer ?
#
loop_
_entity_poly.entity_id
_entity_poly.type
_entity_poly.pdbx_seq_one_letter_code
_entity_poly.pdbx_strand_id
1 'polypeptide(L)'
;MQFGDHVRCLRQQRDLTQADLAGLLEVSMSYICKVENGKLSNGEYPSERFIKRLSKSLKANEDELLLLADKVPTQIRKRIRQRPELFRKLANCSRRELDELERLLDTVV
;
A
#
# COMPACT_ATOMS: atom_id res chain seq x y z
N MET A 1 8.97 7.77 -0.61
CA MET A 1 7.70 8.48 -0.89
C MET A 1 6.70 8.08 0.20
N GLN A 2 5.97 9.03 0.80
CA GLN A 2 4.95 8.70 1.80
C GLN A 2 3.62 8.33 1.12
N PHE A 3 2.76 7.58 1.81
CA PHE A 3 1.45 7.16 1.30
C PHE A 3 0.60 8.34 0.80
N GLY A 4 0.47 9.41 1.60
CA GLY A 4 -0.35 10.57 1.24
C GLY A 4 0.12 11.28 -0.03
N ASP A 5 1.43 11.46 -0.18
CA ASP A 5 2.04 12.06 -1.36
C ASP A 5 1.77 11.21 -2.61
N HIS A 6 1.88 9.89 -2.48
CA HIS A 6 1.61 8.96 -3.58
C HIS A 6 0.15 9.01 -4.01
N VAL A 7 -0.78 9.03 -3.06
CA VAL A 7 -2.22 9.18 -3.33
C VAL A 7 -2.52 10.49 -4.05
N ARG A 8 -1.90 11.60 -3.62
CA ARG A 8 -2.04 12.90 -4.30
C ARG A 8 -1.54 12.84 -5.73
N CYS A 9 -0.37 12.25 -5.96
CA CYS A 9 0.20 12.08 -7.29
C CYS A 9 -0.73 11.28 -8.20
N LEU A 10 -1.21 10.12 -7.73
CA LEU A 10 -2.15 9.27 -8.47
C LEU A 10 -3.46 10.00 -8.76
N ARG A 11 -3.99 10.79 -7.83
CA ARG A 11 -5.20 11.60 -8.06
C ARG A 11 -4.98 12.64 -9.15
N GLN A 12 -3.86 13.36 -9.10
CA GLN A 12 -3.51 14.39 -10.09
C GLN A 12 -3.28 13.79 -11.48
N GLN A 13 -2.68 12.59 -11.58
CA GLN A 13 -2.54 11.85 -12.84
C GLN A 13 -3.87 11.43 -13.47
N ARG A 14 -4.98 11.55 -12.72
CA ARG A 14 -6.34 11.27 -13.20
C ARG A 14 -7.18 12.53 -13.36
N ASP A 15 -6.56 13.69 -13.26
CA ASP A 15 -7.22 15.01 -13.36
C ASP A 15 -8.38 15.18 -12.39
N LEU A 16 -8.33 14.50 -11.24
CA LEU A 16 -9.37 14.55 -10.21
C LEU A 16 -9.04 15.64 -9.19
N THR A 17 -10.02 16.44 -8.81
CA THR A 17 -9.93 17.27 -7.59
C THR A 17 -10.11 16.39 -6.34
N GLN A 18 -9.78 16.93 -5.16
CA GLN A 18 -10.07 16.23 -3.90
C GLN A 18 -11.57 16.01 -3.71
N ALA A 19 -12.42 16.90 -4.23
CA ALA A 19 -13.87 16.75 -4.19
C ALA A 19 -14.35 15.61 -5.09
N ASP A 20 -13.77 15.47 -6.29
CA ASP A 20 -14.12 14.39 -7.22
C ASP A 20 -13.75 13.02 -6.62
N LEU A 21 -12.53 12.90 -6.09
CA LEU A 21 -12.10 11.66 -5.43
C LEU A 21 -12.94 11.34 -4.19
N ALA A 22 -13.33 12.37 -3.43
CA ALA A 22 -14.22 12.20 -2.29
C ALA A 22 -15.60 11.68 -2.71
N GLY A 23 -16.15 12.20 -3.81
CA GLY A 23 -17.40 11.70 -4.41
C GLY A 23 -17.28 10.24 -4.85
N LEU A 24 -16.22 9.88 -5.56
CA LEU A 24 -15.96 8.49 -6.01
C LEU A 24 -15.82 7.50 -4.84
N LEU A 25 -15.32 7.97 -3.69
CA LEU A 25 -15.10 7.16 -2.49
C LEU A 25 -16.18 7.34 -1.43
N GLU A 26 -17.24 8.10 -1.70
CA GLU A 26 -18.35 8.37 -0.77
C GLU A 26 -17.84 8.79 0.63
N VAL A 27 -16.85 9.68 0.66
CA VAL A 27 -16.28 10.27 1.88
C VAL A 27 -16.28 11.78 1.80
N SER A 28 -15.95 12.46 2.90
CA SER A 28 -15.81 13.92 2.86
C SER A 28 -14.52 14.34 2.15
N MET A 29 -14.55 15.50 1.46
CA MET A 29 -13.34 16.12 0.90
C MET A 29 -12.27 16.34 1.98
N SER A 30 -12.70 16.72 3.20
CA SER A 30 -11.81 16.87 4.36
C SER A 30 -11.05 15.57 4.68
N TYR A 31 -11.70 14.41 4.54
CA TYR A 31 -11.05 13.12 4.74
C TYR A 31 -9.95 12.86 3.69
N ILE A 32 -10.23 13.12 2.40
CA ILE A 32 -9.22 13.01 1.33
C ILE A 32 -8.04 13.94 1.58
N CYS A 33 -8.31 15.18 1.98
CA CYS A 33 -7.27 16.14 2.35
C CYS A 33 -6.41 15.64 3.52
N LYS A 34 -7.02 15.05 4.56
CA LYS A 34 -6.28 14.45 5.68
C LYS A 34 -5.44 13.25 5.23
N VAL A 35 -5.97 12.38 4.37
CA VAL A 35 -5.27 11.24 3.78
C VAL A 35 -4.02 11.70 3.03
N GLU A 36 -4.16 12.66 2.12
CA GLU A 36 -3.04 13.14 1.30
C GLU A 36 -1.98 13.90 2.08
N ASN A 37 -2.34 14.46 3.25
CA ASN A 37 -1.41 15.19 4.10
C ASN A 37 -0.87 14.37 5.27
N GLY A 38 -1.22 13.08 5.39
CA GLY A 38 -0.82 12.24 6.52
C GLY A 38 -1.39 12.73 7.87
N LYS A 39 -2.53 13.42 7.87
CA LYS A 39 -3.17 14.05 9.06
C LYS A 39 -4.41 13.29 9.54
N LEU A 40 -4.42 11.97 9.39
CA LEU A 40 -5.48 11.16 10.00
C LEU A 40 -5.35 11.24 11.52
N SER A 41 -6.48 11.40 12.21
CA SER A 41 -6.59 11.80 13.63
C SER A 41 -5.89 10.88 14.63
N ASN A 42 -5.46 9.70 14.18
CA ASN A 42 -4.89 8.65 15.01
C ASN A 42 -3.39 8.45 14.72
N GLY A 43 -2.79 9.23 13.80
CA GLY A 43 -1.48 8.92 13.22
C GLY A 43 -1.48 7.65 12.34
N GLU A 44 -2.63 7.03 12.15
CA GLU A 44 -2.79 5.79 11.40
C GLU A 44 -3.04 6.04 9.90
N TYR A 45 -2.63 5.08 9.08
CA TYR A 45 -3.07 4.95 7.70
C TYR A 45 -4.56 4.59 7.60
N PRO A 46 -5.24 4.90 6.48
CA PRO A 46 -6.64 4.52 6.31
C PRO A 46 -6.82 2.99 6.32
N SER A 47 -8.06 2.53 6.53
CA SER A 47 -8.36 1.09 6.58
C SER A 47 -8.02 0.37 5.28
N GLU A 48 -7.73 -0.95 5.33
CA GLU A 48 -7.50 -1.77 4.12
C GLU A 48 -8.68 -1.69 3.16
N ARG A 49 -9.91 -1.66 3.69
CA ARG A 49 -11.13 -1.52 2.89
C ARG A 49 -11.14 -0.20 2.13
N PHE A 50 -10.70 0.89 2.76
CA PHE A 50 -10.58 2.18 2.09
C PHE A 50 -9.47 2.15 1.04
N ILE A 51 -8.29 1.63 1.36
CA ILE A 51 -7.14 1.52 0.44
C ILE A 51 -7.52 0.72 -0.81
N LYS A 52 -8.27 -0.37 -0.64
CA LYS A 52 -8.79 -1.17 -1.75
C LYS A 52 -9.80 -0.44 -2.64
N ARG A 53 -10.63 0.44 -2.07
CA ARG A 53 -11.52 1.29 -2.88
C ARG A 53 -10.71 2.37 -3.60
N LEU A 54 -9.76 2.98 -2.90
CA LEU A 54 -8.85 3.98 -3.40
C LEU A 54 -8.04 3.46 -4.60
N SER A 55 -7.45 2.27 -4.50
CA SER A 55 -6.68 1.64 -5.58
C SER A 55 -7.54 1.44 -6.84
N LYS A 56 -8.81 1.03 -6.68
CA LYS A 56 -9.75 0.90 -7.80
C LYS A 56 -10.10 2.24 -8.43
N SER A 57 -10.49 3.23 -7.64
CA SER A 57 -10.84 4.57 -8.14
C SER A 57 -9.66 5.26 -8.83
N LEU A 58 -8.46 5.07 -8.28
CA LEU A 58 -7.21 5.60 -8.82
C LEU A 58 -6.50 4.62 -9.76
N LYS A 59 -7.15 3.53 -10.24
CA LYS A 59 -6.54 2.43 -11.05
C LYS A 59 -5.05 2.23 -10.76
N ALA A 60 -4.73 2.00 -9.49
CA ALA A 60 -3.39 1.92 -8.95
C ALA A 60 -3.15 0.52 -8.35
N ASN A 61 -1.90 0.19 -8.08
CA ASN A 61 -1.56 -1.09 -7.46
C ASN A 61 -2.01 -1.10 -5.98
N GLU A 62 -2.95 -2.00 -5.65
CA GLU A 62 -3.47 -2.16 -4.28
C GLU A 62 -2.36 -2.57 -3.30
N ASP A 63 -1.47 -3.48 -3.72
CA ASP A 63 -0.42 -4.01 -2.84
C ASP A 63 0.64 -2.94 -2.53
N GLU A 64 0.97 -2.09 -3.52
CA GLU A 64 1.86 -0.94 -3.31
C GLU A 64 1.26 0.05 -2.30
N LEU A 65 -0.02 0.40 -2.47
CA LEU A 65 -0.72 1.31 -1.55
C LEU A 65 -0.84 0.73 -0.13
N LEU A 66 -1.06 -0.58 0.00
CA LEU A 66 -1.07 -1.27 1.30
C LEU A 66 0.31 -1.23 1.96
N LEU A 67 1.39 -1.53 1.23
CA LEU A 67 2.75 -1.49 1.77
C LEU A 67 3.18 -0.08 2.18
N LEU A 68 2.85 0.94 1.39
CA LEU A 68 3.07 2.36 1.75
C LEU A 68 2.27 2.76 3.00
N ALA A 69 1.17 2.07 3.27
CA ALA A 69 0.32 2.24 4.44
C ALA A 69 0.70 1.30 5.61
N ASP A 70 1.90 0.72 5.59
CA ASP A 70 2.41 -0.22 6.60
C ASP A 70 1.47 -1.43 6.83
N LYS A 71 0.82 -1.89 5.75
CA LYS A 71 -0.09 -3.03 5.74
C LYS A 71 0.41 -4.09 4.78
N VAL A 72 0.61 -5.30 5.29
CA VAL A 72 1.07 -6.43 4.47
C VAL A 72 -0.09 -6.96 3.59
N PRO A 73 0.05 -7.02 2.26
CA PRO A 73 -0.95 -7.58 1.35
C PRO A 73 -1.49 -8.96 1.75
N THR A 74 -2.76 -9.22 1.43
CA THR A 74 -3.44 -10.46 1.86
C THR A 74 -2.75 -11.73 1.35
N GLN A 75 -2.24 -11.72 0.11
CA GLN A 75 -1.54 -12.89 -0.44
C GLN A 75 -0.23 -13.17 0.31
N ILE A 76 0.53 -12.13 0.65
CA ILE A 76 1.76 -12.25 1.44
C ILE A 76 1.43 -12.79 2.84
N ARG A 77 0.39 -12.26 3.52
CA ARG A 77 -0.07 -12.80 4.81
C ARG A 77 -0.44 -14.27 4.74
N LYS A 78 -1.09 -14.73 3.67
CA LYS A 78 -1.41 -16.15 3.48
C LYS A 78 -0.13 -17.00 3.37
N ARG A 79 0.87 -16.55 2.61
CA ARG A 79 2.16 -17.24 2.47
C ARG A 79 2.91 -17.32 3.80
N ILE A 80 2.93 -16.24 4.58
CA ILE A 80 3.52 -16.23 5.94
C ILE A 80 2.84 -17.27 6.83
N ARG A 81 1.50 -17.33 6.84
CA ARG A 81 0.75 -18.32 7.63
C ARG A 81 0.98 -19.77 7.17
N GLN A 82 1.16 -19.99 5.87
CA GLN A 82 1.42 -21.33 5.32
C GLN A 82 2.84 -21.84 5.62
N ARG A 83 3.83 -20.94 5.73
CA ARG A 83 5.24 -21.30 5.92
C ARG A 83 5.93 -20.40 6.95
N PRO A 84 5.47 -20.37 8.21
CA PRO A 84 5.95 -19.40 9.21
C PRO A 84 7.45 -19.50 9.45
N GLU A 85 8.00 -20.72 9.58
CA GLU A 85 9.45 -20.89 9.82
C GLU A 85 10.33 -20.40 8.66
N LEU A 86 9.85 -20.53 7.42
CA LEU A 86 10.57 -20.01 6.25
C LEU A 86 10.66 -18.48 6.35
N PHE A 87 9.54 -17.80 6.58
CA PHE A 87 9.53 -16.34 6.68
C PHE A 87 10.24 -15.82 7.92
N ARG A 88 10.30 -16.58 9.03
CA ARG A 88 11.17 -16.25 10.18
C ARG A 88 12.65 -16.33 9.82
N LYS A 89 13.07 -17.35 9.05
CA LYS A 89 14.45 -17.42 8.55
C LYS A 89 14.75 -16.24 7.64
N LEU A 90 13.87 -15.95 6.67
CA LEU A 90 14.01 -14.79 5.77
C LEU A 90 14.11 -13.46 6.53
N ALA A 91 13.32 -13.27 7.59
CA ALA A 91 13.36 -12.06 8.40
C ALA A 91 14.69 -11.87 9.16
N ASN A 92 15.45 -12.95 9.39
CA ASN A 92 16.76 -12.92 10.04
C ASN A 92 17.93 -12.95 9.04
N CYS A 93 17.67 -13.10 7.74
CA CYS A 93 18.71 -13.06 6.72
C CYS A 93 19.32 -11.66 6.62
N SER A 94 20.63 -11.62 6.39
CA SER A 94 21.33 -10.40 6.02
C SER A 94 20.83 -9.87 4.67
N ARG A 95 21.02 -8.57 4.44
CA ARG A 95 20.70 -7.94 3.14
C ARG A 95 21.32 -8.69 1.96
N ARG A 96 22.57 -9.13 2.11
CA ARG A 96 23.27 -9.88 1.05
C ARG A 96 22.59 -11.21 0.73
N GLU A 97 22.19 -11.97 1.75
CA GLU A 97 21.49 -13.25 1.56
C GLU A 97 20.12 -13.05 0.89
N LEU A 98 19.42 -11.95 1.21
CA LEU A 98 18.16 -11.59 0.57
C LEU A 98 18.37 -11.18 -0.90
N ASP A 99 19.38 -10.35 -1.19
CA ASP A 99 19.73 -9.95 -2.56
C ASP A 99 20.12 -11.17 -3.42
N GLU A 100 20.84 -12.14 -2.85
CA GLU A 100 21.18 -13.40 -3.52
C GLU A 100 19.93 -14.26 -3.78
N LEU A 101 19.01 -14.35 -2.83
CA LEU A 101 17.73 -15.06 -3.00
C LEU A 101 16.85 -14.41 -4.07
N GLU A 102 16.76 -13.07 -4.10
CA GLU A 102 15.99 -12.33 -5.10
C GLU A 102 16.48 -12.63 -6.52
N ARG A 103 17.81 -12.59 -6.74
CA ARG A 103 18.43 -12.95 -8.02
C ARG A 103 18.11 -14.38 -8.45
N LEU A 104 18.08 -15.33 -7.51
CA LEU A 104 17.73 -16.72 -7.83
C LEU A 104 16.27 -16.84 -8.27
N LEU A 105 15.35 -16.11 -7.63
CA LEU A 105 13.93 -16.14 -7.98
C LEU A 105 13.65 -15.52 -9.35
N ASP A 106 14.36 -14.44 -9.70
CA ASP A 106 14.24 -13.77 -11.00
C ASP A 106 14.68 -14.65 -12.19
N THR A 107 15.44 -15.72 -11.94
CA THR A 107 15.85 -16.67 -12.98
C THR A 107 14.86 -17.82 -13.22
N VAL A 108 13.88 -17.99 -12.33
CA VAL A 108 12.95 -19.14 -12.32
C VAL A 108 11.52 -18.74 -12.68
N VAL A 109 11.21 -17.44 -12.66
CA VAL A 109 9.88 -16.85 -12.96
C VAL A 109 9.94 -16.09 -14.28
#